data_AF-A0A669ER75-F1
#
_entry.id   AF-A0A669ER75-F1
#
_cell.length_a   1.000
_cell.length_b   1.000
_cell.length_c   1.000
_cell.angle_alpha   90.00
_cell.angle_beta   90.00
_cell.angle_gamma   90.00
#
_symmetry.space_group_name_H-M   'P 1'
#
loop_
_entity.id
_entity.type
_entity.pdbx_description
1 polymer ?
#
loop_
_entity_poly.entity_id
_entity_poly.type
_entity_poly.pdbx_seq_one_letter_code
_entity_poly.pdbx_strand_id
1 'polypeptide(L)'
;ILNTCGHGNCSPLISAASSGKLRLVRLLVEGGAEVNGRNPKGETALLAACKALRGEPAGPETIKLLTYLLQNKADPNAKDRAGRTALMYACMERAGAQVAATLLAAGADPSMEDYSGASALVYAINEQHQPTLKVLMDACQARGRDIIIIATELGVHGGPVTRRYLNVLPSPNISPVSCMSPSDIVLKTGSPNSPEERHYQFV
;
A
#
# COMPACT_ATOMS: atom_id res chain seq x y z
N ILE A 1 8.06 17.35 -30.50
CA ILE A 1 7.55 18.69 -30.12
C ILE A 1 6.16 18.55 -29.47
N LEU A 2 6.01 17.70 -28.44
CA LEU A 2 4.73 17.51 -27.73
C LEU A 2 4.79 17.95 -26.25
N ASN A 3 5.92 18.50 -25.81
CA ASN A 3 6.16 18.87 -24.41
C ASN A 3 6.09 20.39 -24.16
N THR A 4 5.61 21.18 -25.12
CA THR A 4 5.65 22.65 -25.05
C THR A 4 4.25 23.24 -25.11
N CYS A 5 3.72 23.66 -23.96
CA CYS A 5 2.65 24.64 -23.91
C CYS A 5 3.03 25.74 -22.92
N GLY A 6 3.31 26.93 -23.47
CA GLY A 6 3.52 28.15 -22.71
C GLY A 6 2.30 28.52 -21.88
N HIS A 7 2.56 29.10 -20.71
CA HIS A 7 1.60 29.82 -19.86
C HIS A 7 0.37 29.06 -19.33
N GLY A 8 0.42 27.72 -19.30
CA GLY A 8 -0.68 26.92 -18.72
C GLY A 8 -0.42 25.42 -18.61
N ASN A 9 0.72 25.02 -18.05
CA ASN A 9 0.86 23.95 -17.05
C ASN A 9 0.14 22.58 -17.21
N CYS A 10 -0.31 22.21 -18.42
CA CYS A 10 -1.05 20.97 -18.69
C CYS A 10 -0.21 20.05 -19.59
N SER A 11 0.30 18.95 -19.04
CA SER A 11 0.82 17.85 -19.86
C SER A 11 -0.36 17.16 -20.55
N PRO A 12 -0.42 17.12 -21.89
CA PRO A 12 -1.54 16.54 -22.62
C PRO A 12 -1.74 15.05 -22.29
N LEU A 13 -0.64 14.34 -22.04
CA LEU A 13 -0.65 12.94 -21.65
C LEU A 13 -1.31 12.73 -20.28
N ILE A 14 -1.01 13.62 -19.32
CA ILE A 14 -1.60 13.57 -17.98
C ILE A 14 -3.09 13.84 -18.03
N SER A 15 -3.53 14.86 -18.80
CA SER A 15 -4.96 15.15 -18.97
C SER A 15 -5.71 14.00 -19.64
N ALA A 16 -5.10 13.35 -20.64
CA ALA A 16 -5.67 12.18 -21.30
C ALA A 16 -5.79 10.98 -20.34
N ALA A 17 -4.76 10.74 -19.53
CA ALA A 17 -4.73 9.67 -18.54
C ALA A 17 -5.75 9.89 -17.41
N SER A 18 -5.86 11.12 -16.89
CA SER A 18 -6.88 11.51 -15.90
C SER A 18 -8.32 11.36 -16.43
N SER A 19 -8.50 11.41 -17.75
CA SER A 19 -9.81 11.22 -18.38
C SER A 19 -10.10 9.76 -18.74
N GLY A 20 -9.18 8.82 -18.46
CA GLY A 20 -9.32 7.42 -18.85
C GLY A 20 -9.29 7.16 -20.36
N LYS A 21 -8.83 8.13 -21.18
CA LYS A 21 -8.91 8.07 -22.64
C LYS A 21 -7.74 7.27 -23.23
N LEU A 22 -7.80 5.93 -23.15
CA LEU A 22 -6.76 5.01 -23.63
C LEU A 22 -6.28 5.32 -25.07
N ARG A 23 -7.20 5.55 -26.00
CA ARG A 23 -6.85 5.84 -27.41
C ARG A 23 -6.02 7.12 -27.55
N LEU A 24 -6.35 8.15 -26.77
CA LEU A 24 -5.63 9.42 -26.79
C LEU A 24 -4.24 9.27 -26.16
N VAL A 25 -4.15 8.52 -25.06
CA VAL A 25 -2.88 8.20 -24.42
C VAL A 25 -1.94 7.45 -25.37
N ARG A 26 -2.44 6.43 -26.08
CA ARG A 26 -1.66 5.69 -27.09
C ARG A 26 -1.08 6.61 -28.16
N LEU A 27 -1.92 7.45 -28.76
CA LEU A 27 -1.50 8.38 -29.80
C LEU A 27 -0.43 9.36 -29.30
N LEU A 28 -0.57 9.85 -28.07
CA LEU A 28 0.42 10.76 -27.48
C LEU A 28 1.75 10.06 -27.20
N VAL A 29 1.73 8.84 -26.65
CA VAL A 29 2.95 8.07 -26.37
C VAL A 29 3.66 7.69 -27.68
N GLU A 30 2.92 7.23 -28.69
CA GLU A 30 3.43 6.96 -30.04
C GLU A 30 3.99 8.22 -30.71
N GLY A 31 3.41 9.39 -30.43
CA GLY A 31 3.91 10.70 -30.87
C GLY A 31 5.16 11.19 -30.12
N GLY A 32 5.70 10.42 -29.18
CA GLY A 32 6.88 10.77 -28.39
C GLY A 32 6.59 11.66 -27.19
N ALA A 33 5.38 11.59 -26.61
CA ALA A 33 5.10 12.23 -25.33
C ALA A 33 5.91 11.59 -24.19
N GLU A 34 6.35 12.42 -23.24
CA GLU A 34 7.11 11.97 -22.10
C GLU A 34 6.22 11.27 -21.07
N VAL A 35 6.32 9.94 -20.96
CA VAL A 35 5.48 9.11 -20.08
C VAL A 35 5.65 9.47 -18.59
N ASN A 36 6.89 9.75 -18.19
CA ASN A 36 7.25 10.14 -16.83
C ASN A 36 7.26 11.66 -16.62
N GLY A 37 6.80 12.42 -17.62
CA GLY A 37 6.69 13.87 -17.53
C GLY A 37 5.79 14.24 -16.35
N ARG A 38 6.24 15.21 -15.55
CA ARG A 38 5.51 15.68 -14.36
C ARG A 38 4.78 16.97 -14.66
N ASN A 39 3.52 17.07 -14.23
CA ASN A 39 2.82 18.35 -14.21
C ASN A 39 3.31 19.20 -13.03
N PRO A 40 2.83 20.44 -12.87
CA PRO A 40 3.23 21.31 -11.76
C PRO A 40 2.92 20.69 -10.41
N LYS A 41 1.86 19.88 -10.29
CA LYS A 41 1.51 19.18 -9.03
C LYS A 41 2.46 18.00 -8.74
N GLY A 42 3.45 17.75 -9.59
CA GLY A 42 4.36 16.61 -9.50
C GLY A 42 3.73 15.30 -9.96
N GLU A 43 2.52 15.33 -10.52
CA GLU A 43 1.80 14.14 -10.95
C GLU A 43 2.36 13.66 -12.29
N THR A 44 2.48 12.34 -12.45
CA THR A 44 2.73 11.66 -13.73
C THR A 44 1.41 11.20 -14.36
N ALA A 45 1.46 10.72 -15.61
CA ALA A 45 0.27 10.18 -16.28
C ALA A 45 -0.35 9.00 -15.50
N LEU A 46 0.50 8.14 -14.92
CA LEU A 46 0.08 7.00 -14.11
C LEU A 46 -0.63 7.46 -12.82
N LEU A 47 -0.04 8.42 -12.11
CA LEU A 47 -0.62 9.03 -10.89
C LEU A 47 -1.99 9.64 -11.18
N ALA A 48 -2.11 10.41 -12.26
CA ALA A 48 -3.36 11.06 -12.63
C ALA A 48 -4.45 10.06 -13.03
N ALA A 49 -4.11 8.94 -13.67
CA ALA A 49 -5.05 7.87 -13.98
C ALA A 49 -5.60 7.21 -12.70
N CYS A 50 -4.74 6.90 -11.72
CA CYS A 50 -5.17 6.31 -10.45
C CYS A 50 -6.04 7.28 -9.62
N LYS A 51 -5.63 8.55 -9.55
CA LYS A 51 -6.34 9.60 -8.82
C LYS A 51 -7.74 9.90 -9.38
N ALA A 52 -7.95 9.67 -10.67
CA ALA A 52 -9.24 9.91 -11.31
C ALA A 52 -10.33 8.89 -10.94
N LEU A 53 -9.98 7.80 -10.24
CA LEU A 53 -10.89 6.68 -9.99
C LEU A 53 -12.01 6.99 -8.99
N ARG A 54 -11.90 8.04 -8.17
CA ARG A 54 -13.01 8.64 -7.37
C ARG A 54 -13.96 7.64 -6.69
N GLY A 55 -13.45 6.54 -6.14
CA GLY A 55 -14.25 5.53 -5.45
C GLY A 55 -14.94 4.50 -6.34
N GLU A 56 -14.87 4.65 -7.66
CA GLU A 56 -15.41 3.69 -8.62
C GLU A 56 -14.38 2.60 -8.94
N PRO A 57 -14.80 1.32 -8.96
CA PRO A 57 -13.90 0.23 -9.31
C PRO A 57 -13.38 0.44 -10.73
N ALA A 58 -12.07 0.29 -10.90
CA ALA A 58 -11.45 0.54 -12.19
C ALA A 58 -12.04 -0.39 -13.27
N GLY A 59 -12.67 0.22 -14.27
CA GLY A 59 -13.17 -0.50 -15.42
C GLY A 59 -12.03 -1.16 -16.22
N PRO A 60 -12.36 -2.08 -17.15
CA PRO A 60 -11.38 -2.77 -17.97
C PRO A 60 -10.52 -1.80 -18.79
N GLU A 61 -11.08 -0.66 -19.21
CA GLU A 61 -10.33 0.37 -19.95
C GLU A 61 -9.28 1.07 -19.08
N THR A 62 -9.57 1.35 -17.81
CA THR A 62 -8.58 1.91 -16.88
C THR A 62 -7.45 0.94 -16.64
N ILE A 63 -7.75 -0.35 -16.44
CA ILE A 63 -6.71 -1.38 -16.26
C ILE A 63 -5.82 -1.45 -17.49
N LYS A 64 -6.40 -1.49 -18.71
CA LYS A 64 -5.63 -1.46 -19.96
C LYS A 64 -4.78 -0.20 -20.10
N LEU A 65 -5.29 0.96 -19.67
CA LEU A 65 -4.56 2.22 -19.65
C LEU A 65 -3.36 2.17 -18.72
N LEU A 66 -3.54 1.71 -17.48
CA LEU A 66 -2.45 1.57 -16.52
C LEU A 66 -1.40 0.58 -17.04
N THR A 67 -1.82 -0.59 -17.52
CA THR A 67 -0.92 -1.59 -18.10
C THR A 67 -0.15 -1.02 -19.29
N TYR A 68 -0.81 -0.27 -20.18
CA TYR A 68 -0.13 0.36 -21.31
C TYR A 68 0.91 1.40 -20.88
N LEU A 69 0.60 2.24 -19.89
CA LEU A 69 1.56 3.20 -19.34
C LEU A 69 2.77 2.49 -18.73
N LEU A 70 2.53 1.44 -17.94
CA LEU A 70 3.59 0.65 -17.29
C LEU A 70 4.47 -0.08 -18.33
N GLN A 71 3.88 -0.62 -19.39
CA GLN A 71 4.62 -1.19 -20.53
C GLN A 71 5.51 -0.16 -21.24
N ASN A 72 5.11 1.11 -21.26
CA ASN A 72 5.89 2.21 -21.80
C ASN A 72 6.82 2.86 -20.76
N LYS A 73 7.31 2.08 -19.80
CA LYS A 73 8.27 2.50 -18.76
C LYS A 73 7.77 3.63 -17.87
N ALA A 74 6.46 3.70 -17.61
CA ALA A 74 5.94 4.56 -16.55
C ALA A 74 6.49 4.09 -15.20
N ASP A 75 7.00 5.02 -14.40
CA ASP A 75 7.51 4.73 -13.05
C ASP A 75 6.34 4.59 -12.06
N PRO A 76 6.08 3.39 -11.50
CA PRO A 76 5.03 3.19 -10.51
C PRO A 76 5.36 3.80 -9.14
N ASN A 77 6.64 4.08 -8.87
CA ASN A 77 7.14 4.64 -7.62
C ASN A 77 7.28 6.17 -7.65
N ALA A 78 6.90 6.79 -8.77
CA ALA A 78 6.84 8.24 -8.88
C ALA A 78 5.94 8.83 -7.78
N LYS A 79 6.44 9.87 -7.12
CA LYS A 79 5.73 10.61 -6.07
C LYS A 79 5.22 11.95 -6.60
N ASP A 80 4.02 12.33 -6.17
CA ASP A 80 3.49 13.69 -6.35
C ASP A 80 4.08 14.68 -5.32
N ARG A 81 3.61 15.93 -5.33
CA ARG A 81 4.00 16.95 -4.34
C ARG A 81 3.61 16.64 -2.89
N ALA A 82 2.71 15.69 -2.64
CA ALA A 82 2.38 15.22 -1.30
C ALA A 82 3.22 13.99 -0.90
N GLY A 83 4.11 13.53 -1.77
CA GLY A 83 4.88 12.30 -1.55
C GLY A 83 4.10 11.04 -1.90
N ARG A 84 2.91 11.14 -2.49
CA ARG A 84 2.03 10.01 -2.75
C ARG A 84 2.35 9.30 -4.06
N THR A 85 2.31 7.97 -4.04
CA THR A 85 2.55 7.11 -5.20
C THR A 85 1.24 6.65 -5.85
N ALA A 86 1.31 6.10 -7.06
CA ALA A 86 0.13 5.56 -7.76
C ALA A 86 -0.58 4.46 -6.94
N LEU A 87 0.18 3.63 -6.20
CA LEU A 87 -0.37 2.59 -5.35
C LEU A 87 -1.17 3.16 -4.16
N MET A 88 -0.69 4.24 -3.54
CA MET A 88 -1.44 4.92 -2.46
C MET A 88 -2.77 5.47 -2.97
N TYR A 89 -2.79 6.10 -4.15
CA TYR A 89 -4.03 6.57 -4.76
C TYR A 89 -4.96 5.42 -5.11
N ALA A 90 -4.45 4.28 -5.61
CA ALA A 90 -5.28 3.12 -5.87
C ALA A 90 -5.98 2.60 -4.60
N CYS A 91 -5.31 2.64 -3.45
CA CYS A 91 -5.90 2.28 -2.16
C CYS A 91 -6.92 3.33 -1.69
N MET A 92 -6.57 4.61 -1.75
CA MET A 92 -7.42 5.73 -1.31
C MET A 92 -8.71 5.85 -2.14
N GLU A 93 -8.62 5.70 -3.46
CA GLU A 93 -9.75 5.85 -4.38
C GLU A 93 -10.54 4.56 -4.58
N ARG A 94 -10.29 3.51 -3.79
CA ARG A 94 -10.93 2.19 -3.90
C ARG A 94 -10.92 1.64 -5.34
N ALA A 95 -9.83 1.85 -6.05
CA ALA A 95 -9.62 1.48 -7.46
C ALA A 95 -9.81 -0.03 -7.74
N GLY A 96 -9.72 -0.86 -6.69
CA GLY A 96 -9.92 -2.29 -6.73
C GLY A 96 -8.61 -3.07 -6.70
N ALA A 97 -8.71 -4.32 -6.25
CA ALA A 97 -7.57 -5.22 -6.05
C ALA A 97 -6.77 -5.46 -7.34
N GLN A 98 -7.44 -5.45 -8.49
CA GLN A 98 -6.81 -5.65 -9.79
C GLN A 98 -5.83 -4.52 -10.15
N VAL A 99 -6.16 -3.27 -9.82
CA VAL A 99 -5.27 -2.11 -10.04
C VAL A 99 -4.05 -2.22 -9.15
N ALA A 100 -4.25 -2.51 -7.86
CA ALA A 100 -3.16 -2.72 -6.92
C ALA A 100 -2.23 -3.85 -7.39
N ALA A 101 -2.78 -5.00 -7.80
CA ALA A 101 -2.01 -6.12 -8.34
C ALA A 101 -1.20 -5.73 -9.59
N THR A 102 -1.79 -4.95 -10.50
CA THR A 102 -1.12 -4.49 -11.72
C THR A 102 0.07 -3.56 -11.40
N LEU A 103 -0.12 -2.64 -10.46
CA LEU A 103 0.95 -1.74 -10.00
C LEU A 103 2.06 -2.51 -9.27
N LEU A 104 1.70 -3.46 -8.40
CA LEU A 104 2.66 -4.29 -7.68
C LEU A 104 3.47 -5.18 -8.62
N ALA A 105 2.83 -5.77 -9.63
CA ALA A 105 3.48 -6.55 -10.68
C ALA A 105 4.46 -5.71 -11.51
N ALA A 106 4.18 -4.42 -11.69
CA ALA A 106 5.09 -3.49 -12.35
C ALA A 106 6.21 -2.94 -11.43
N GLY A 107 6.30 -3.40 -10.18
CA GLY A 107 7.36 -3.01 -9.26
C GLY A 107 7.03 -1.84 -8.33
N ALA A 108 5.75 -1.48 -8.15
CA ALA A 108 5.34 -0.51 -7.13
C ALA A 108 5.78 -0.96 -5.74
N ASP A 109 6.32 -0.07 -4.91
CA ASP A 109 6.69 -0.34 -3.53
C ASP A 109 5.58 0.05 -2.55
N PRO A 110 4.92 -0.93 -1.88
CA PRO A 110 3.89 -0.67 -0.87
C PRO A 110 4.43 -0.09 0.44
N SER A 111 5.75 -0.16 0.72
CA SER A 111 6.31 0.45 1.94
C SER A 111 6.70 1.92 1.76
N MET A 112 6.57 2.46 0.55
CA MET A 112 6.76 3.89 0.37
C MET A 112 5.77 4.63 1.25
N GLU A 113 6.24 5.67 1.90
CA GLU A 113 5.44 6.58 2.70
C GLU A 113 5.34 7.94 2.01
N ASP A 114 4.20 8.58 2.21
CA ASP A 114 3.99 9.96 1.82
C ASP A 114 4.61 10.92 2.85
N TYR A 115 4.45 12.24 2.67
CA TYR A 115 5.00 13.21 3.62
C TYR A 115 4.28 13.25 4.97
N SER A 116 3.16 12.56 5.12
CA SER A 116 2.47 12.39 6.40
C SER A 116 2.90 11.11 7.14
N GLY A 117 3.76 10.29 6.53
CA GLY A 117 4.16 8.99 7.07
C GLY A 117 3.13 7.87 6.77
N ALA A 118 2.14 8.13 5.91
CA ALA A 118 1.16 7.14 5.52
C ALA A 118 1.68 6.29 4.34
N SER A 119 1.65 4.97 4.50
CA SER A 119 1.94 4.02 3.42
C SER A 119 0.67 3.58 2.69
N ALA A 120 0.82 2.90 1.54
CA ALA A 120 -0.32 2.36 0.79
C ALA A 120 -1.19 1.41 1.64
N LEU A 121 -0.57 0.69 2.59
CA LEU A 121 -1.26 -0.19 3.53
C LEU A 121 -2.16 0.60 4.49
N VAL A 122 -1.67 1.72 5.02
CA VAL A 122 -2.43 2.60 5.92
C VAL A 122 -3.70 3.09 5.23
N TYR A 123 -3.60 3.52 3.97
CA TYR A 123 -4.77 3.91 3.18
C TYR A 123 -5.74 2.74 2.94
N ALA A 124 -5.23 1.55 2.60
CA ALA A 124 -6.08 0.37 2.37
C ALA A 124 -6.87 -0.04 3.63
N ILE A 125 -6.27 0.12 4.82
CA ILE A 125 -6.93 -0.12 6.10
C ILE A 125 -7.99 0.94 6.38
N ASN A 126 -7.67 2.22 6.18
CA ASN A 126 -8.60 3.33 6.42
C ASN A 126 -9.87 3.22 5.56
N GLU A 127 -9.72 2.82 4.30
CA GLU A 127 -10.83 2.58 3.37
C GLU A 127 -11.56 1.24 3.58
N GLN A 128 -11.10 0.42 4.54
CA GLN A 128 -11.66 -0.90 4.89
C GLN A 128 -11.83 -1.86 3.69
N HIS A 129 -11.04 -1.67 2.64
CA HIS A 129 -11.19 -2.43 1.39
C HIS A 129 -10.40 -3.75 1.45
N GLN A 130 -11.02 -4.76 2.07
CA GLN A 130 -10.44 -6.10 2.32
C GLN A 130 -9.76 -6.76 1.11
N PRO A 131 -10.33 -6.74 -0.13
CA PRO A 131 -9.68 -7.37 -1.28
C PRO A 131 -8.34 -6.74 -1.63
N THR A 132 -8.24 -5.41 -1.60
CA THR A 132 -6.99 -4.70 -1.90
C THR A 132 -5.99 -4.83 -0.77
N LEU A 133 -6.46 -4.83 0.48
CA LEU A 133 -5.62 -5.07 1.65
C LEU A 133 -4.94 -6.45 1.57
N LYS A 134 -5.69 -7.49 1.21
CA LYS A 134 -5.16 -8.85 1.07
C LYS A 134 -4.07 -8.91 -0.01
N VAL A 135 -4.31 -8.33 -1.19
CA VAL A 135 -3.30 -8.26 -2.26
C VAL A 135 -2.04 -7.51 -1.81
N LEU A 136 -2.20 -6.42 -1.05
CA LEU A 136 -1.06 -5.68 -0.50
C LEU A 136 -0.27 -6.52 0.52
N MET A 137 -0.96 -7.22 1.43
CA MET A 137 -0.34 -8.09 2.42
C MET A 137 0.43 -9.23 1.76
N ASP A 138 -0.20 -9.91 0.80
CA ASP A 138 0.43 -11.00 0.04
C ASP A 138 1.68 -10.49 -0.70
N ALA A 139 1.60 -9.31 -1.33
CA ALA A 139 2.73 -8.72 -2.04
C ALA A 139 3.86 -8.23 -1.11
N CYS A 140 3.53 -7.73 0.07
CA CYS A 140 4.52 -7.37 1.08
C CYS A 140 5.20 -8.60 1.68
N GLN A 141 4.44 -9.68 1.93
CA GLN A 141 4.98 -10.94 2.42
C GLN A 141 5.88 -11.61 1.37
N ALA A 142 5.49 -11.57 0.08
CA ALA A 142 6.32 -12.05 -1.02
C ALA A 142 7.67 -11.31 -1.14
N ARG A 143 7.74 -10.07 -0.63
CA ARG A 143 8.97 -9.29 -0.54
C ARG A 143 9.77 -9.52 0.75
N GLY A 144 9.38 -10.52 1.55
CA GLY A 144 10.07 -10.90 2.78
C GLY A 144 9.96 -9.87 3.90
N ARG A 145 8.90 -9.05 3.90
CA ARG A 145 8.70 -8.03 4.93
C ARG A 145 7.69 -8.50 5.97
N ASP A 146 8.13 -8.59 7.22
CA ASP A 146 7.25 -8.78 8.37
C ASP A 146 6.47 -7.47 8.60
N ILE A 147 5.22 -7.45 8.14
CA ILE A 147 4.36 -6.28 8.34
C ILE A 147 3.77 -6.35 9.75
N ILE A 148 4.28 -5.53 10.67
CA ILE A 148 3.60 -5.26 11.93
C ILE A 148 2.66 -4.08 11.72
N ILE A 149 1.39 -4.37 11.46
CA ILE A 149 0.35 -3.34 11.44
C ILE A 149 -0.04 -3.05 12.89
N ILE A 150 0.37 -1.89 13.42
CA ILE A 150 -0.21 -1.35 14.65
C ILE A 150 -1.38 -0.46 14.22
N ALA A 151 -2.52 -1.07 13.89
CA ALA A 151 -3.73 -0.29 13.68
C ALA A 151 -4.13 0.34 15.02
N THR A 152 -4.20 1.66 15.11
CA THR A 152 -4.92 2.36 16.17
C THR A 152 -6.37 2.49 15.72
N GLU A 153 -7.19 1.47 15.94
CA GLU A 153 -8.62 1.62 15.75
C GLU A 153 -9.16 2.52 16.87
N LEU A 154 -9.79 3.64 16.53
CA LEU A 154 -10.66 4.37 17.46
C LEU A 154 -11.91 3.51 17.64
N GLY A 155 -11.95 2.71 18.70
CA GLY A 155 -13.18 2.02 19.09
C GLY A 155 -14.29 3.03 19.39
N VAL A 156 -15.55 2.60 19.30
CA VAL A 156 -16.76 3.39 19.57
C VAL A 156 -16.79 4.02 20.99
N HIS A 157 -15.79 3.71 21.83
CA HIS A 157 -15.58 4.28 23.17
C HIS A 157 -14.26 5.07 23.34
N GLY A 158 -13.61 5.51 22.26
CA GLY A 158 -12.50 6.49 22.34
C GLY A 158 -11.18 5.97 22.91
N GLY A 159 -10.92 4.66 22.91
CA GLY A 159 -9.62 4.07 23.26
C GLY A 159 -8.97 3.37 22.06
N PRO A 160 -7.63 3.45 21.91
CA PRO A 160 -6.92 2.80 20.81
C PRO A 160 -6.93 1.27 20.98
N VAL A 161 -7.48 0.55 20.01
CA VAL A 161 -7.46 -0.93 19.98
C VAL A 161 -6.43 -1.41 18.97
N THR A 162 -5.55 -2.31 19.40
CA THR A 162 -4.44 -2.85 18.62
C THR A 162 -4.83 -4.21 18.02
N ARG A 163 -4.85 -4.35 16.68
CA ARG A 163 -5.02 -5.66 16.02
C ARG A 163 -3.72 -6.12 15.36
N ARG A 164 -3.21 -7.27 15.79
CA ARG A 164 -1.98 -7.90 15.28
C ARG A 164 -2.32 -8.82 14.09
N TYR A 165 -1.97 -8.40 12.87
CA TYR A 165 -2.00 -9.28 11.70
C TYR A 165 -0.67 -10.03 11.62
N LEU A 166 -0.62 -11.24 12.18
CA LEU A 166 0.57 -12.10 12.15
C LEU A 166 0.37 -13.18 11.09
N ASN A 167 0.97 -13.01 9.90
CA ASN A 167 1.19 -14.16 9.03
C ASN A 167 2.41 -14.92 9.56
N VAL A 168 2.17 -15.80 10.54
CA VAL A 168 3.10 -16.89 10.86
C VAL A 168 3.13 -17.80 9.63
N LEU A 169 4.27 -17.86 8.95
CA LEU A 169 4.54 -18.89 7.95
C LEU A 169 4.18 -20.26 8.55
N PRO A 170 3.42 -21.13 7.87
CA PRO A 170 3.42 -22.53 8.23
C PRO A 170 4.82 -23.05 7.88
N SER A 171 5.69 -23.19 8.89
CA SER A 171 6.97 -23.87 8.73
C SER A 171 6.68 -25.26 8.15
N PRO A 172 7.23 -25.64 6.98
CA PRO A 172 7.06 -26.99 6.48
C PRO A 172 7.94 -27.92 7.31
N ASN A 173 7.34 -29.00 7.78
CA ASN A 173 7.96 -30.13 8.49
C ASN A 173 8.24 -29.97 9.99
N ILE A 174 7.20 -30.14 10.81
CA ILE A 174 7.29 -31.03 11.98
C ILE A 174 6.05 -31.93 11.98
N SER A 175 6.31 -33.23 12.06
CA SER A 175 5.38 -34.38 12.11
C SER A 175 4.20 -34.23 13.08
N PRO A 176 3.08 -34.94 12.86
CA PRO A 176 1.87 -34.78 13.66
C PRO A 176 2.09 -35.36 15.06
N VAL A 177 2.23 -34.51 16.07
CA VAL A 177 2.14 -34.97 17.46
C VAL A 177 0.74 -34.69 17.97
N SER A 178 0.05 -35.81 18.18
CA SER A 178 -1.20 -36.03 18.91
C SER A 178 -1.80 -34.84 19.66
N CYS A 179 -3.06 -34.60 19.34
CA CYS A 179 -4.04 -33.90 20.17
C CYS A 179 -3.93 -34.23 21.67
N MET A 180 -3.98 -33.20 22.51
CA MET A 180 -4.47 -33.28 23.89
C MET A 180 -5.39 -32.08 24.13
N SER A 181 -6.64 -32.38 24.49
CA SER A 181 -7.64 -31.42 24.97
C SER A 181 -7.35 -30.99 26.41
N PRO A 182 -7.88 -29.83 26.86
CA PRO A 182 -7.39 -29.11 28.02
C PRO A 182 -8.12 -29.52 29.31
N SER A 183 -7.39 -30.04 30.29
CA SER A 183 -7.79 -30.06 31.70
C SER A 183 -6.52 -30.02 32.58
N ASP A 184 -6.57 -29.24 33.65
CA ASP A 184 -5.62 -29.18 34.78
C ASP A 184 -4.32 -28.37 34.60
N ILE A 185 -4.43 -27.05 34.63
CA ILE A 185 -3.35 -26.19 35.15
C ILE A 185 -3.85 -25.52 36.43
N VAL A 186 -3.51 -26.13 37.56
CA VAL A 186 -3.62 -25.52 38.89
C VAL A 186 -2.47 -24.53 39.05
N LEU A 187 -2.78 -23.23 39.01
CA LEU A 187 -1.84 -22.17 39.38
C LEU A 187 -1.73 -22.10 40.90
N LYS A 188 -0.66 -22.65 41.48
CA LYS A 188 -0.25 -22.33 42.86
C LYS A 188 0.43 -20.96 42.86
N THR A 189 -0.26 -19.95 43.36
CA THR A 189 0.32 -18.64 43.67
C THR A 189 1.07 -18.72 45.00
N GLY A 190 2.41 -18.74 44.95
CA GLY A 190 3.24 -18.54 46.12
C GLY A 190 3.49 -17.05 46.32
N SER A 191 2.82 -16.42 47.29
CA SER A 191 3.23 -15.14 47.84
C SER A 191 4.49 -15.31 48.70
N PRO A 192 5.43 -14.35 48.66
CA PRO A 192 6.29 -14.09 49.80
C PRO A 192 6.17 -12.63 50.26
N ASN A 193 5.69 -12.45 51.49
CA ASN A 193 5.88 -11.21 52.24
C ASN A 193 7.38 -11.04 52.58
N SER A 194 7.84 -9.79 52.48
CA SER A 194 9.16 -9.18 52.80
C SER A 194 9.70 -9.45 54.22
N PRO A 195 10.83 -8.83 54.67
CA PRO A 195 12.05 -8.31 54.01
C PRO A 195 13.36 -8.85 54.67
N GLU A 196 14.55 -8.74 54.05
CA GLU A 196 15.83 -8.56 54.77
C GLU A 196 17.01 -8.21 53.82
N GLU A 197 17.45 -6.94 53.90
CA GLU A 197 18.81 -6.44 54.16
C GLU A 197 20.10 -7.09 53.57
N ARG A 198 20.98 -6.19 53.06
CA ARG A 198 22.48 -6.24 52.90
C ARG A 198 23.03 -7.05 51.70
N HIS A 199 24.13 -6.70 51.03
CA HIS A 199 25.08 -5.59 50.98
C HIS A 199 25.85 -5.76 49.64
N TYR A 200 26.19 -4.68 48.94
CA TYR A 200 27.01 -4.71 47.72
C TYR A 200 28.51 -4.69 48.06
N GLN A 201 29.31 -5.52 47.37
CA GLN A 201 30.75 -5.34 47.26
C GLN A 201 31.19 -5.59 45.81
N PHE A 202 31.75 -4.55 45.19
CA PHE A 202 32.46 -4.58 43.91
C PHE A 202 33.92 -5.03 44.14
N VAL A 203 34.49 -5.70 43.13
CA VAL A 203 35.94 -5.78 42.90
C VAL A 203 36.30 -4.76 41.84
#